data_AF-A0A7V2DGC1-F1
#
_entry.id   AF-A0A7V2DGC1-F1
#
_cell.length_a   1.000
_cell.length_b   1.000
_cell.length_c   1.000
_cell.angle_alpha   90.00
_cell.angle_beta   90.00
_cell.angle_gamma   90.00
#
_symmetry.space_group_name_H-M   'P 1'
#
loop_
_entity.id
_entity.type
_entity.pdbx_description
1 polymer ?
#
loop_
_entity_poly.entity_id
_entity_poly.type
_entity_poly.pdbx_seq_one_letter_code
_entity_poly.pdbx_strand_id
1 'polypeptide(L)'
;MIFRLLFAIGIVYLAYRIGKKLFLPVSQKKEEFPPRPAPIESEDMVRDPVCGTYVPLGDAHKTTVNGKTLYFCSETCCETYKKRKSMH
;
A
#
# COMPACT_ATOMS: atom_id res chain seq x y z
N MET A 1 45.96 40.59 -25.25
CA MET A 1 45.85 40.66 -23.77
C MET A 1 44.48 40.21 -23.26
N ILE A 2 43.39 40.43 -24.00
CA ILE A 2 42.02 40.04 -23.61
C ILE A 2 41.79 38.51 -23.52
N PHE A 3 42.39 37.72 -24.43
CA PHE A 3 42.28 36.25 -24.42
C PHE A 3 42.92 35.60 -23.18
N ARG A 4 43.98 36.22 -22.64
CA ARG A 4 44.60 35.77 -21.38
C ARG A 4 43.65 35.93 -20.19
N LEU A 5 42.86 37.01 -20.18
CA LEU A 5 41.85 37.25 -19.14
C LEU A 5 40.66 36.30 -19.26
N LEU A 6 40.18 36.04 -20.48
CA LEU A 6 39.08 35.08 -20.71
C LEU A 6 39.48 33.66 -20.30
N PHE A 7 40.70 33.25 -20.61
CA PHE A 7 41.21 31.94 -20.21
C PHE A 7 41.39 31.83 -18.69
N ALA A 8 41.88 32.89 -18.04
CA ALA A 8 42.00 32.94 -16.58
C ALA A 8 40.63 32.84 -15.88
N ILE A 9 39.61 33.56 -16.35
CA ILE A 9 38.24 33.46 -15.81
C ILE A 9 37.67 32.05 -16.02
N GLY A 10 37.91 31.45 -17.20
CA GLY A 10 37.50 30.08 -17.49
C GLY A 10 38.15 29.05 -16.56
N ILE A 11 39.46 29.18 -16.29
CA ILE A 11 40.19 28.31 -15.34
C ILE A 11 39.64 28.46 -13.92
N VAL A 12 39.44 29.70 -13.44
CA VAL A 12 38.89 29.95 -12.09
C VAL A 12 37.48 29.36 -11.96
N TYR A 13 36.65 29.52 -12.99
CA TYR A 13 35.31 28.92 -13.02
C TYR A 13 35.35 27.38 -13.01
N LEU A 14 36.26 26.77 -13.77
CA LEU A 14 36.44 25.31 -13.77
C LEU A 14 36.92 24.79 -12.41
N ALA A 15 37.90 25.47 -11.81
CA ALA A 15 38.42 25.13 -10.49
C ALA A 15 37.31 25.23 -9.42
N TYR A 16 36.49 26.28 -9.47
CA TYR A 16 35.33 26.44 -8.59
C TYR A 16 34.30 25.31 -8.78
N ARG A 17 34.01 24.90 -10.02
CA ARG A 17 33.05 23.83 -10.32
C ARG A 17 33.53 22.46 -9.84
N ILE A 18 34.82 22.15 -10.01
CA ILE A 18 35.42 20.89 -9.57
C ILE A 18 35.50 20.86 -8.04
N GLY A 19 35.95 21.95 -7.42
CA GLY A 19 35.95 22.08 -5.96
C GLY A 19 34.55 21.88 -5.37
N LYS A 20 33.53 22.52 -5.94
CA LYS A 20 32.14 22.36 -5.49
C LYS A 20 31.64 20.91 -5.64
N LYS A 21 32.04 20.17 -6.68
CA LYS A 21 31.65 18.75 -6.86
C LYS A 21 32.37 17.80 -5.90
N LEU A 22 33.58 18.13 -5.46
CA LEU A 22 34.33 17.33 -4.49
C LEU A 22 33.95 17.66 -3.04
N PHE A 23 33.55 18.90 -2.76
CA PHE A 23 33.22 19.40 -1.41
C PHE A 23 31.74 19.46 -1.09
N LEU A 24 30.83 19.46 -2.08
CA LEU A 24 29.42 19.21 -1.82
C LEU A 24 29.16 17.73 -2.03
N PRO A 25 29.13 16.90 -0.97
CA PRO A 25 28.33 15.70 -1.04
C PRO A 25 26.91 16.22 -1.24
N VAL A 26 26.44 16.20 -2.49
CA VAL A 26 25.02 16.11 -2.78
C VAL A 26 24.62 14.76 -2.22
N SER A 27 24.46 14.73 -0.90
CA SER A 27 23.71 13.72 -0.19
C SER A 27 22.29 13.97 -0.66
N GLN A 28 21.99 13.39 -1.83
CA GLN A 28 20.64 13.06 -2.21
C GLN A 28 20.15 12.15 -1.09
N LYS A 29 19.63 12.78 -0.04
CA LYS A 29 18.65 12.16 0.83
C LYS A 29 17.49 11.89 -0.11
N LYS A 30 17.55 10.72 -0.76
CA LYS A 30 16.41 10.14 -1.43
C LYS A 30 15.38 10.12 -0.32
N GLU A 31 14.40 11.01 -0.40
CA GLU A 31 13.25 10.94 0.48
C GLU A 31 12.60 9.61 0.14
N GLU A 32 13.01 8.59 0.88
CA GLU A 32 12.39 7.30 0.94
C GLU A 32 11.02 7.58 1.53
N PHE A 33 10.07 7.78 0.62
CA PHE A 33 8.66 7.69 0.91
C PHE A 33 8.48 6.47 1.82
N PRO A 34 7.79 6.59 2.97
CA PRO A 34 7.57 5.45 3.84
C PRO A 34 7.01 4.30 3.02
N PRO A 35 7.37 3.04 3.35
CA PRO A 35 6.98 1.89 2.58
C PRO A 35 5.47 1.98 2.32
N ARG A 36 5.12 1.95 1.03
CA ARG A 36 3.73 1.84 0.59
C ARG A 36 3.09 0.77 1.49
N PRO A 37 2.00 1.07 2.23
CA PRO A 37 1.32 0.04 2.99
C PRO A 37 1.09 -1.13 2.03
N ALA A 38 1.37 -2.34 2.51
CA ALA A 38 1.32 -3.57 1.72
C ALA A 38 0.11 -3.53 0.78
N PRO A 39 0.22 -4.06 -0.46
CA PRO A 39 -0.91 -4.13 -1.38
C PRO A 39 -2.12 -4.61 -0.56
N ILE A 40 -3.14 -3.76 -0.47
CA ILE A 40 -4.39 -4.14 0.19
C ILE A 40 -4.86 -5.29 -0.67
N GLU A 41 -4.67 -6.53 -0.22
CA GLU A 41 -5.16 -7.69 -0.94
C GLU A 41 -6.66 -7.44 -1.08
N SER A 42 -7.10 -7.22 -2.32
CA SER A 42 -8.50 -7.00 -2.61
C SER A 42 -9.20 -8.33 -2.42
N GLU A 43 -9.49 -8.65 -1.16
CA GLU A 43 -10.26 -9.81 -0.81
C GLU A 43 -11.69 -9.62 -1.29
N ASP A 44 -12.26 -10.70 -1.83
CA ASP A 44 -13.65 -10.71 -2.22
C ASP A 44 -14.53 -10.42 -1.01
N MET A 45 -15.44 -9.46 -1.16
CA MET A 45 -16.43 -9.14 -0.14
C MET A 45 -17.64 -10.04 -0.29
N VAL A 46 -17.98 -10.78 0.76
CA VAL A 46 -19.18 -11.63 0.80
C VAL A 46 -20.24 -11.01 1.68
N ARG A 47 -21.50 -11.19 1.28
CA ARG A 47 -22.65 -10.65 2.00
C ARG A 47 -23.22 -11.68 2.97
N ASP A 48 -23.40 -11.28 4.22
CA ASP A 48 -24.10 -12.07 5.23
C ASP A 48 -25.61 -12.17 4.91
N PRO A 49 -26.21 -13.38 4.84
CA PRO A 49 -27.62 -13.57 4.50
C PRO A 49 -28.61 -13.22 5.64
N VAL A 50 -28.14 -12.98 6.86
CA VAL A 50 -28.95 -12.63 8.04
C VAL A 50 -29.05 -11.12 8.23
N CYS A 51 -27.91 -10.43 8.26
CA CYS A 51 -27.86 -8.98 8.52
C CYS A 51 -27.58 -8.15 7.26
N GLY A 52 -27.06 -8.75 6.18
CA GLY A 52 -26.76 -8.05 4.93
C GLY A 52 -25.42 -7.32 4.92
N THR A 53 -24.61 -7.45 5.98
CA THR A 53 -23.28 -6.85 6.09
C THR A 53 -22.30 -7.51 5.11
N TYR A 54 -21.45 -6.69 4.49
CA TYR A 54 -20.34 -7.18 3.67
C TYR A 54 -19.10 -7.36 4.54
N VAL A 55 -18.49 -8.54 4.45
CA VAL A 55 -17.25 -8.88 5.17
C VAL A 55 -16.23 -9.47 4.20
N PRO A 56 -14.92 -9.30 4.45
CA PRO A 56 -13.89 -9.97 3.67
C PRO A 56 -14.07 -11.49 3.72
N LEU A 57 -13.85 -12.17 2.58
CA LEU A 57 -13.95 -13.62 2.48
C LEU A 57 -12.99 -14.33 3.46
N GLY A 58 -11.81 -13.76 3.72
CA GLY A 58 -10.83 -14.30 4.66
C GLY A 58 -11.31 -14.26 6.12
N ASP A 59 -12.02 -13.19 6.49
CA ASP A 59 -12.52 -12.96 7.85
C ASP A 59 -13.93 -13.52 8.09
N ALA A 60 -14.63 -13.93 7.02
CA ALA A 60 -16.00 -14.41 7.12
C ALA A 60 -16.11 -15.80 7.76
N HIS A 61 -17.07 -15.96 8.66
CA HIS A 61 -17.43 -17.28 9.20
C HIS A 61 -18.13 -18.12 8.13
N LYS A 62 -17.45 -19.16 7.65
CA LYS A 62 -18.00 -20.12 6.67
C LYS A 62 -18.78 -21.24 7.34
N THR A 63 -19.97 -21.56 6.83
CA THR A 63 -20.75 -22.72 7.26
C THR A 63 -21.43 -23.39 6.07
N THR A 64 -21.56 -24.72 6.12
CA THR A 64 -22.24 -25.47 5.05
C THR A 64 -23.63 -25.86 5.52
N VAL A 65 -24.66 -25.40 4.82
CA VAL A 65 -26.07 -25.71 5.11
C VAL A 65 -26.74 -26.23 3.84
N ASN A 66 -27.34 -27.42 3.88
CA ASN A 66 -27.99 -28.06 2.72
C ASN A 66 -27.07 -28.14 1.47
N GLY A 67 -25.79 -28.46 1.67
CA GLY A 67 -24.80 -28.55 0.58
C GLY A 67 -24.33 -27.20 0.01
N LYS A 68 -24.80 -26.07 0.54
CA LYS A 68 -24.35 -24.72 0.14
C LYS A 68 -23.46 -24.12 1.22
N THR A 69 -22.29 -23.60 0.83
CA THR A 69 -21.43 -22.81 1.71
C THR A 69 -21.96 -21.39 1.79
N LEU A 70 -22.21 -20.92 3.01
CA LEU A 70 -22.66 -19.57 3.33
C LEU A 70 -21.64 -18.90 4.23
N TYR A 71 -21.56 -17.58 4.09
CA TYR A 71 -20.61 -16.73 4.79
C TYR A 71 -21.37 -15.77 5.71
N PHE A 72 -20.87 -15.62 6.93
CA PHE A 72 -21.47 -14.79 7.97
C PHE A 72 -20.45 -13.81 8.53
N CYS A 73 -20.92 -12.64 8.94
CA CYS A 73 -20.09 -11.63 9.59
C CYS A 73 -19.71 -12.01 11.02
N SER A 74 -20.48 -12.90 11.66
CA SER A 74 -20.25 -13.35 13.03
C SER A 74 -20.85 -14.73 13.30
N GLU A 75 -20.39 -15.36 14.38
CA GLU A 75 -20.95 -16.61 14.88
C GLU A 75 -22.43 -16.48 15.25
N THR A 76 -22.84 -15.34 15.82
CA THR A 76 -24.24 -15.04 16.14
C THR A 76 -25.15 -15.04 14.91
N CYS A 77 -24.69 -14.51 13.77
CA CYS A 77 -25.44 -14.57 12.52
C CYS A 77 -25.54 -16.02 12.00
N CYS A 78 -24.46 -16.79 12.10
CA CYS A 78 -24.46 -18.22 11.75
C CYS A 78 -25.46 -19.03 12.58
N GLU A 79 -25.48 -18.87 13.91
CA GLU A 79 -26.45 -19.54 14.78
C GLU A 79 -27.89 -19.14 14.48
N THR A 80 -28.13 -17.85 14.27
CA THR A 80 -29.45 -17.32 13.92
C THR A 80 -29.94 -17.93 12.61
N TYR A 81 -29.05 -18.06 11.63
CA TYR A 81 -29.36 -18.71 10.36
C TYR A 81 -29.72 -20.19 10.56
N LYS A 82 -28.93 -20.93 11.35
CA LYS A 82 -29.20 -22.34 11.67
C LYS A 82 -30.56 -22.54 12.35
N LYS A 83 -30.88 -21.72 13.37
CA LYS A 83 -32.18 -21.77 14.08
C LYS A 83 -33.35 -21.51 13.13
N ARG A 84 -33.22 -20.53 12.22
CA ARG A 84 -34.26 -20.26 11.21
C ARG A 84 -34.41 -21.42 10.23
N LYS A 85 -33.30 -22.06 9.83
CA LYS A 85 -33.31 -23.17 8.88
C LYS A 85 -33.79 -24.50 9.46
N SER A 86 -33.65 -24.74 10.76
CA SER A 86 -34.14 -25.96 11.42
C SER A 86 -35.66 -25.96 11.66
N MET A 87 -36.35 -24.84 11.41
CA MET A 87 -37.80 -24.68 11.57
C MET A 87 -38.58 -24.83 10.26
N HIS A 88 -37.94 -25.39 9.22
CA HIS A 88 -38.53 -25.78 7.94
C HIS A 88 -38.01 -27.14 7.53
#